data_AF-C1DK43-F1
#
_entry.id   AF-C1DK43-F1
#
_cell.length_a   1.000
_cell.length_b   1.000
_cell.length_c   1.000
_cell.angle_alpha   90.00
_cell.angle_beta   90.00
_cell.angle_gamma   90.00
#
_symmetry.space_group_name_H-M   'P 1'
#
loop_
_entity.id
_entity.type
_entity.pdbx_description
1 polymer ?
#
loop_
_entity_poly.entity_id
_entity_poly.type
_entity_poly.pdbx_seq_one_letter_code
_entity_poly.pdbx_strand_id
1 'polypeptide(L)'
;MEHWRMPEELSVALSCQHDPDYRGRHAVYANLVYLAINLLRNRGIGSTPQEEIPQRLLDDLGLTRARAEEALDRVLAAETALRALLAHPE
;
A
#
# COMPACT_ATOMS: atom_id res chain seq x y z
N MET A 1 7.73 18.70 0.00
CA MET A 1 6.44 18.67 0.73
C MET A 1 6.27 19.78 1.75
N GLU A 2 7.35 20.42 2.23
CA GLU A 2 7.28 21.52 3.20
C GLU A 2 6.40 22.71 2.77
N HIS A 3 6.37 23.04 1.48
CA HIS A 3 5.53 24.11 0.93
C HIS A 3 4.02 23.83 1.05
N TRP A 4 3.62 22.57 1.27
CA TRP A 4 2.21 22.17 1.40
C TRP A 4 1.77 22.04 2.87
N ARG A 5 2.68 22.32 3.83
CA ARG A 5 2.44 22.13 5.27
C ARG A 5 1.88 20.74 5.61
N MET A 6 2.32 19.72 4.88
CA MET A 6 1.89 18.36 5.15
C MET A 6 2.46 17.87 6.48
N PRO A 7 1.70 17.06 7.24
CA PRO A 7 2.23 16.34 8.39
C PRO A 7 3.51 15.58 8.05
N GLU A 8 4.40 15.48 9.03
CA GLU A 8 5.71 14.86 8.86
C GLU A 8 5.58 13.37 8.47
N GLU A 9 4.55 12.69 9.00
CA GLU A 9 4.20 11.31 8.68
C GLU A 9 4.01 11.10 7.19
N LEU A 10 3.26 12.00 6.52
CA LEU A 10 2.99 11.90 5.08
C LEU A 10 4.24 12.21 4.26
N SER A 11 5.02 13.19 4.72
CA SER A 11 6.27 13.56 4.09
C SER A 11 7.25 12.38 4.08
N VAL A 12 7.38 11.70 5.22
CA VAL A 12 8.22 10.50 5.35
C VAL A 12 7.67 9.33 4.57
N ALA A 13 6.37 9.04 4.69
CA ALA A 13 5.74 7.90 4.03
C ALA A 13 6.02 7.88 2.53
N LEU A 14 5.81 9.01 1.85
CA LEU A 14 6.02 9.10 0.40
C LEU A 14 7.50 9.20 0.00
N SER A 15 8.35 9.81 0.84
CA SER A 15 9.79 9.89 0.54
C SER A 15 10.46 8.52 0.65
N CYS A 16 9.99 7.69 1.58
CA CYS A 16 10.55 6.38 1.89
C CYS A 16 9.73 5.20 1.36
N GLN A 17 8.65 5.42 0.60
CA GLN A 17 7.74 4.36 0.13
C GLN A 17 8.38 3.30 -0.78
N HIS A 18 9.60 3.54 -1.28
CA HIS A 18 10.35 2.61 -2.13
C HIS A 18 11.46 1.87 -1.36
N ASP A 19 11.66 2.20 -0.09
CA ASP A 19 12.70 1.61 0.76
C ASP A 19 12.04 0.60 1.72
N PRO A 20 12.13 -0.72 1.45
CA PRO A 20 11.55 -1.71 2.33
C PRO A 20 12.27 -1.83 3.67
N ASP A 21 13.51 -1.32 3.78
CA ASP A 21 14.37 -1.41 4.97
C ASP A 21 14.28 -0.14 5.85
N TYR A 22 13.39 0.79 5.53
CA TYR A 22 13.24 2.01 6.30
C TYR A 22 12.73 1.73 7.73
N ARG A 23 13.53 2.15 8.73
CA ARG A 23 13.23 2.00 10.17
C ARG A 23 13.32 3.31 10.96
N GLY A 24 13.24 4.43 10.25
CA GLY A 24 13.29 5.77 10.86
C GLY A 24 11.99 6.18 11.55
N ARG A 25 11.88 7.47 11.88
CA ARG A 25 10.60 8.03 12.39
C ARG A 25 9.49 7.75 11.39
N HIS A 26 8.29 7.47 11.87
CA HIS A 26 7.12 7.24 11.02
C HIS A 26 7.26 6.08 10.02
N ALA A 27 8.21 5.15 10.25
CA ALA A 27 8.46 4.01 9.37
C ALA A 27 7.22 3.14 9.11
N VAL A 28 6.31 3.03 10.08
CA VAL A 28 5.04 2.31 9.91
C VAL A 28 4.27 2.77 8.67
N TYR A 29 4.25 4.07 8.37
CA TYR A 29 3.51 4.60 7.22
C TYR A 29 4.22 4.32 5.90
N ALA A 30 5.54 4.51 5.85
CA ALA A 30 6.33 4.15 4.67
C ALA A 30 6.20 2.65 4.34
N ASN A 31 6.28 1.81 5.36
CA ASN A 31 6.19 0.35 5.24
C ASN A 31 4.79 -0.11 4.81
N LEU A 32 3.72 0.52 5.31
CA LEU A 32 2.36 0.25 4.87
C LEU A 32 2.14 0.65 3.40
N VAL A 33 2.67 1.80 2.97
CA VAL A 33 2.58 2.23 1.56
C VAL A 33 3.35 1.27 0.66
N TYR A 34 4.59 0.92 1.05
CA TYR A 34 5.39 -0.08 0.33
C TYR A 34 4.64 -1.41 0.19
N LEU A 35 4.05 -1.90 1.29
CA LEU A 35 3.28 -3.15 1.29
C LEU A 35 2.07 -3.08 0.35
N ALA A 36 1.28 -2.00 0.43
CA ALA A 36 0.09 -1.82 -0.40
C ALA A 36 0.44 -1.77 -1.89
N ILE A 37 1.48 -1.03 -2.26
CA ILE A 37 1.97 -0.92 -3.64
C ILE A 37 2.38 -2.31 -4.16
N ASN A 38 3.14 -3.09 -3.39
CA ASN A 38 3.60 -4.41 -3.84
C ASN A 38 2.49 -5.46 -3.87
N LEU A 39 1.51 -5.38 -2.96
CA LEU A 39 0.30 -6.20 -3.04
C LEU A 39 -0.49 -5.95 -4.33
N LEU A 40 -0.65 -4.68 -4.71
CA LEU A 40 -1.29 -4.30 -5.98
C LEU A 40 -0.48 -4.78 -7.19
N ARG A 41 0.84 -4.63 -7.17
CA ARG A 41 1.74 -5.13 -8.24
C ARG A 41 1.61 -6.64 -8.42
N ASN A 42 1.54 -7.41 -7.33
CA ASN A 42 1.34 -8.85 -7.37
C ASN A 42 -0.02 -9.26 -7.97
N ARG A 43 -0.99 -8.34 -8.05
CA ARG A 43 -2.26 -8.51 -8.77
C ARG A 43 -2.22 -7.97 -10.20
N GLY A 44 -1.05 -7.59 -10.71
CA GLY A 44 -0.88 -7.00 -12.03
C GLY A 44 -1.30 -5.53 -12.13
N ILE A 45 -1.48 -4.85 -10.98
CA ILE A 45 -1.87 -3.44 -10.93
C ILE A 45 -0.62 -2.58 -10.70
N GLY A 46 -0.25 -1.78 -11.69
CA GLY A 46 0.92 -0.91 -11.68
C GLY A 46 1.89 -1.19 -12.84
N SER A 47 2.89 -0.33 -13.01
CA SER A 47 3.82 -0.38 -14.17
C SER A 47 5.23 -0.88 -13.83
N THR A 48 5.43 -1.39 -12.62
CA THR A 48 6.73 -1.79 -12.08
C THR A 48 6.80 -3.32 -11.92
N PRO A 49 8.01 -3.90 -11.97
CA PRO A 49 8.20 -5.34 -11.82
C PRO A 49 7.58 -5.89 -10.53
N GLN A 50 7.21 -7.17 -10.58
CA GLN A 50 6.76 -7.90 -9.40
C GLN A 50 7.96 -8.11 -8.47
N GLU A 51 7.80 -7.73 -7.21
CA GLU A 51 8.81 -7.93 -6.16
C GLU A 51 8.22 -8.78 -5.04
N GLU A 52 9.04 -9.66 -4.47
CA GLU A 52 8.63 -10.45 -3.33
C GLU A 52 8.50 -9.56 -2.09
N ILE A 53 7.35 -9.63 -1.41
CA ILE A 53 7.12 -8.89 -0.17
C ILE A 53 7.91 -9.57 0.95
N PRO A 54 8.91 -8.90 1.55
CA PRO A 54 9.75 -9.50 2.58
C PRO A 54 8.93 -9.86 3.84
N GLN A 55 9.17 -11.04 4.42
CA GLN A 55 8.47 -11.46 5.64
C GLN A 55 8.69 -10.47 6.80
N ARG A 56 9.91 -9.94 6.94
CA ARG A 56 10.24 -8.93 7.96
C ARG A 56 9.35 -7.69 7.91
N LEU A 57 8.87 -7.30 6.73
CA LEU A 57 8.00 -6.14 6.55
C LEU A 57 6.63 -6.40 7.19
N LEU A 58 6.10 -7.61 6.99
CA LEU A 58 4.85 -8.05 7.61
C LEU A 58 5.01 -8.15 9.14
N ASP A 59 6.13 -8.69 9.60
CA ASP A 59 6.44 -8.82 11.03
C ASP A 59 6.56 -7.45 11.72
N ASP A 60 7.30 -6.50 11.12
CA ASP A 60 7.46 -5.13 11.62
C ASP A 60 6.11 -4.37 11.67
N LEU A 61 5.15 -4.75 10.82
CA LEU A 61 3.79 -4.21 10.78
C LEU A 61 2.79 -4.98 11.65
N GLY A 62 3.19 -6.09 12.27
CA GLY A 62 2.30 -6.96 13.05
C GLY A 62 1.20 -7.62 12.20
N LEU A 63 1.45 -7.84 10.92
CA LEU A 63 0.51 -8.40 9.96
C LEU A 63 0.92 -9.82 9.56
N THR A 64 -0.08 -10.64 9.23
CA THR A 64 0.17 -11.89 8.50
C THR A 64 -0.05 -11.63 7.00
N ARG A 65 0.61 -12.42 6.16
CA ARG A 65 0.40 -12.38 4.71
C ARG A 65 -1.07 -12.54 4.34
N ALA A 66 -1.75 -13.53 4.95
CA ALA A 66 -3.16 -13.78 4.72
C ALA A 66 -4.05 -12.56 5.06
N ARG A 67 -3.79 -11.86 6.16
CA ARG A 67 -4.56 -10.66 6.53
C ARG A 67 -4.31 -9.50 5.57
N ALA A 68 -3.09 -9.36 5.07
CA ALA A 68 -2.74 -8.33 4.10
C ALA A 68 -3.42 -8.59 2.73
N GLU A 69 -3.44 -9.85 2.29
CA GLU A 69 -4.15 -10.29 1.08
C GLU A 69 -5.67 -10.15 1.21
N GLU A 70 -6.25 -10.53 2.36
CA GLU A 70 -7.68 -10.35 2.64
C GLU A 70 -8.08 -8.87 2.58
N ALA A 71 -7.26 -7.98 3.16
CA ALA A 71 -7.51 -6.54 3.10
C ALA A 71 -7.49 -6.02 1.64
N LEU A 72 -6.55 -6.51 0.82
CA LEU A 72 -6.48 -6.19 -0.61
C LEU A 72 -7.74 -6.66 -1.35
N ASP A 73 -8.16 -7.90 -1.14
CA ASP A 73 -9.35 -8.47 -1.77
C ASP A 73 -10.61 -7.65 -1.47
N ARG A 74 -10.75 -7.19 -0.23
CA ARG A 74 -11.86 -6.30 0.17
C ARG A 74 -11.86 -4.98 -0.59
N VAL A 75 -10.69 -4.37 -0.80
CA VAL A 75 -10.56 -3.11 -1.56
C VAL A 75 -10.91 -3.33 -3.03
N LEU A 76 -10.41 -4.40 -3.65
CA LEU A 76 -10.70 -4.72 -5.05
C LEU A 76 -12.18 -5.07 -5.28
N ALA A 77 -12.80 -5.77 -4.34
CA ALA A 77 -14.24 -6.04 -4.38
C ALA A 77 -15.06 -4.73 -4.32
N ALA A 78 -14.67 -3.80 -3.45
CA ALA A 78 -15.32 -2.49 -3.36
C ALA A 78 -15.14 -1.66 -4.64
N GLU A 79 -13.95 -1.70 -5.24
CA GLU A 79 -13.66 -1.04 -6.53
C GLU A 79 -14.52 -1.61 -7.67
N THR A 80 -14.67 -2.93 -7.73
CA THR A 80 -15.53 -3.61 -8.70
C THR A 80 -17.00 -3.22 -8.51
N ALA A 81 -17.48 -3.20 -7.27
CA ALA A 81 -18.85 -2.77 -6.96
C ALA A 81 -19.11 -1.31 -7.39
N LEU A 82 -18.15 -0.41 -7.15
CA LEU A 82 -18.25 0.99 -7.57
C LEU A 82 -18.30 1.12 -9.09
N ARG A 83 -17.50 0.35 -9.83
CA ARG A 83 -17.54 0.36 -11.30
C ARG A 83 -18.88 -0.14 -11.84
N ALA A 84 -19.47 -1.15 -11.21
CA ALA A 84 -20.78 -1.68 -11.62
C ALA A 84 -21.88 -0.60 -11.51
N LEU A 85 -21.84 0.25 -10.48
CA LEU A 85 -22.78 1.37 -10.33
C LEU A 85 -22.66 2.39 -11.47
N LEU A 86 -21.45 2.63 -11.98
CA LEU A 86 -21.22 3.57 -13.09
C LEU A 86 -21.55 2.97 -14.46
N ALA A 87 -21.49 1.64 -14.61
CA ALA A 87 -21.80 0.93 -15.84
C ALA A 87 -23.32 0.80 -16.09
N HIS A 88 -24.14 1.08 -15.08
CA HIS A 88 -25.59 1.19 -15.17
C HIS A 88 -26.02 2.64 -14.88
N PRO A 89 -25.80 3.58 -15.82
CA PRO A 89 -26.42 4.89 -15.71
C PRO A 89 -27.92 4.72 -15.94
N GLU A 90 -28.71 5.01 -14.90
CA GLU A 90 -30.16 5.26 -15.01
C GLU A 90 -30.43 6.43 -15.95
#